data_AF-A0A126RRU2-F1
#
_entry.id   AF-A0A126RRU2-F1
#
_cell.length_a   1.000
_cell.length_b   1.000
_cell.length_c   1.000
_cell.angle_alpha   90.00
_cell.angle_beta   90.00
_cell.angle_gamma   90.00
#
_symmetry.space_group_name_H-M   'P 1'
#
loop_
_entity.id
_entity.type
_entity.pdbx_description
1 polymer ?
#
loop_
_entity_poly.entity_id
_entity_poly.type
_entity_poly.pdbx_seq_one_letter_code
_entity_poly.pdbx_strand_id
1 'polypeptide(L)' 'MIDAMMEHPILINRPLVVSQLSVKLCRSSEAVLDLLPSPQSAPFVKEDGEAVKATRR' A
#
# COMPACT_ATOMS: atom_id res chain seq x y z
N MET A 1 -10.75 15.14 15.08
CA MET A 1 -9.91 14.82 13.90
C MET A 1 -10.56 13.71 13.08
N ILE A 2 -10.93 12.57 13.67
CA ILE A 2 -11.63 11.48 12.98
C ILE A 2 -12.97 11.96 12.40
N ASP A 3 -13.77 12.71 13.16
CA ASP A 3 -15.07 13.20 12.67
C ASP A 3 -14.94 14.09 11.43
N ALA A 4 -13.91 14.94 11.37
CA ALA A 4 -13.62 15.76 10.19
C ALA A 4 -13.22 14.91 8.97
N MET A 5 -12.54 13.77 9.16
CA MET A 5 -12.26 12.83 8.08
C MET A 5 -13.52 12.08 7.61
N MET A 6 -14.47 11.83 8.52
CA MET A 6 -15.76 11.23 8.18
C MET A 6 -16.65 12.22 7.40
N GLU A 7 -16.63 13.49 7.80
CA GLU A 7 -17.35 14.58 7.12
C GLU A 7 -16.70 14.97 5.78
N HIS A 8 -15.37 14.90 5.70
CA HIS A 8 -14.59 15.22 4.51
C HIS A 8 -13.61 14.10 4.15
N PRO A 9 -14.06 13.03 3.45
CA PRO A 9 -13.24 11.85 3.12
C PRO A 9 -11.95 12.14 2.33
N ILE A 10 -11.87 13.28 1.64
CA ILE A 10 -10.65 13.72 0.94
C ILE A 10 -9.46 13.90 1.89
N LEU A 11 -9.71 14.11 3.18
CA LEU A 11 -8.68 14.24 4.21
C LEU A 11 -8.03 12.90 4.58
N ILE A 12 -8.62 11.77 4.18
CA ILE A 12 -8.06 10.44 4.42
C ILE A 12 -6.93 10.19 3.41
N ASN A 13 -5.70 10.09 3.92
CA ASN A 13 -4.54 9.73 3.09
C ASN A 13 -4.75 8.36 2.43
N ARG A 14 -4.39 8.28 1.14
CA ARG A 14 -4.65 7.10 0.29
C ARG A 14 -3.37 6.60 -0.42
N PRO A 15 -3.28 5.30 -0.73
CA PRO A 15 -4.26 4.24 -0.43
C PRO A 15 -4.10 3.64 0.99
N LEU A 16 -5.22 3.35 1.65
CA LEU A 16 -5.29 2.43 2.79
C LEU A 16 -5.58 1.04 2.23
N VAL A 17 -4.73 0.05 2.55
CA VAL A 17 -4.88 -1.32 2.06
C VAL A 17 -5.15 -2.25 3.24
N VAL A 18 -6.17 -3.09 3.09
CA VAL A 18 -6.61 -4.08 4.07
C VAL A 18 -6.31 -5.48 3.53
N SER A 19 -5.62 -6.32 4.30
CA SER A 19 -5.46 -7.75 4.01
C SER A 19 -5.74 -8.59 5.25
N GLN A 20 -5.71 -9.93 5.09
CA GLN A 20 -5.83 -10.85 6.21
C GLN A 20 -4.64 -10.75 7.20
N LEU A 21 -3.50 -10.23 6.76
CA LEU A 21 -2.30 -10.12 7.59
C LEU A 21 -2.31 -8.85 8.45
N SER A 22 -2.67 -7.71 7.86
CA SER A 22 -2.74 -6.41 8.55
C SER A 22 -3.39 -5.32 7.67
N VAL A 23 -3.45 -4.10 8.19
CA VAL A 23 -3.91 -2.89 7.49
C VAL A 23 -2.79 -1.86 7.49
N LYS A 24 -2.52 -1.21 6.35
CA LYS A 24 -1.45 -0.20 6.24
C LYS A 24 -1.83 0.94 5.29
N LEU A 25 -1.28 2.12 5.58
CA LEU A 25 -1.29 3.28 4.67
C LEU A 25 -0.10 3.18 3.70
N CYS A 26 -0.37 2.83 2.45
CA CYS A 26 0.66 2.57 1.44
C CYS A 26 0.96 3.83 0.60
N ARG A 27 1.39 4.91 1.26
CA ARG A 27 1.80 6.15 0.56
C ARG A 27 3.06 5.95 -0.29
N SER A 28 3.96 5.10 0.17
CA SER A 28 4.92 4.41 -0.69
C SER A 28 4.20 3.15 -1.18
N SER A 29 4.05 3.01 -2.50
CA SER A 29 3.18 1.99 -3.09
C SER A 29 3.72 0.59 -2.87
N GLU A 30 5.04 0.42 -2.79
CA GLU A 30 5.72 -0.84 -2.49
C GLU A 30 5.45 -1.35 -1.07
N ALA A 31 4.97 -0.51 -0.15
CA ALA A 31 4.57 -0.94 1.20
C ALA A 31 3.42 -1.96 1.19
N VAL A 32 2.69 -2.08 0.08
CA VAL A 32 1.65 -3.10 -0.11
C VAL A 32 2.22 -4.52 -0.12
N LEU A 33 3.50 -4.69 -0.49
CA LEU A 33 4.13 -6.01 -0.60
C LEU A 33 4.19 -6.75 0.74
N ASP A 34 4.26 -6.03 1.86
CA ASP A 34 4.21 -6.59 3.21
C ASP A 34 2.84 -7.20 3.55
N LEU A 35 1.78 -6.76 2.86
CA LEU A 35 0.40 -7.17 3.11
C LEU A 35 -0.03 -8.38 2.28
N LEU A 36 0.76 -8.75 1.27
CA LEU A 36 0.41 -9.85 0.37
C LEU A 36 0.63 -11.20 1.07
N PRO A 37 -0.34 -12.14 0.97
CA PRO A 37 -0.22 -13.46 1.61
C PRO A 37 0.96 -14.27 1.03
N SER A 38 1.22 -14.07 -0.27
CA SER A 38 2.34 -14.66 -0.99
C SER A 38 3.32 -13.58 -1.44
N PRO A 39 4.62 -13.91 -1.57
CA PRO A 39 5.60 -13.00 -2.16
C PRO A 39 5.18 -12.60 -3.57
N GLN A 40 5.58 -11.40 -3.99
CA GLN A 40 5.41 -10.99 -5.37
C GLN A 40 6.20 -11.92 -6.30
N SER A 41 5.50 -12.58 -7.23
CA SER A 41 6.08 -13.66 -8.04
C SER A 41 7.02 -13.18 -9.15
N ALA A 42 6.97 -11.90 -9.52
CA ALA A 42 7.76 -11.34 -10.61
C ALA A 42 8.19 -9.90 -10.32
N PRO A 43 9.32 -9.43 -10.88
CA PRO A 43 9.71 -8.02 -10.82
C PRO A 43 8.56 -7.10 -11.26
N PHE A 44 8.41 -5.97 -10.58
CA PHE A 44 7.39 -4.98 -10.89
C PHE A 44 8.03 -3.62 -11.13
N VAL A 45 7.53 -2.88 -12.12
CA VAL A 45 7.98 -1.52 -12.45
C VAL A 45 6.80 -0.59 -12.27
N LYS A 46 6.99 0.47 -11.49
CA LYS A 46 5.98 1.51 -11.27
C LYS A 46 5.76 2.32 -12.54
N GLU A 47 4.70 3.13 -12.55
CA GLU A 47 4.34 3.99 -13.68
C GLU A 47 5.41 5.06 -14.00
N ASP A 48 6.21 5.45 -13.01
CA ASP A 48 7.33 6.39 -13.15
C ASP A 48 8.64 5.72 -13.62
N GLY A 49 8.62 4.40 -13.88
CA GLY A 49 9.78 3.62 -14.30
C GLY A 49 10.64 3.08 -13.16
N GLU A 50 10.28 3.32 -11.90
CA GLU A 50 11.02 2.76 -10.77
C GLU A 50 10.82 1.23 -10.69
N ALA A 51 11.92 0.48 -10.72
CA ALA A 51 11.91 -0.97 -10.56
C ALA A 51 11.85 -1.37 -9.07
N VAL A 52 10.76 -2.02 -8.67
CA VAL A 52 10.56 -2.56 -7.32
C VAL A 52 10.99 -4.02 -7.31
N LYS A 53 11.97 -4.35 -6.46
CA LYS A 53 12.44 -5.72 -6.32
C LYS A 53 11.42 -6.55 -5.55
N ALA A 54 11.01 -7.68 -6.11
CA ALA A 54 10.29 -8.72 -5.38
C ALA A 54 11.20 -9.24 -4.27
N THR A 55 11.01 -8.77 -3.04
CA THR A 55 11.83 -9.18 -1.90
C THR A 55 10.91 -9.74 -0.83
N ARG A 56 11.14 -11.00 -0.43
CA ARG A 56 11.03 -11.36 0.99
C ARG A 56 12.45 -11.50 1.51
N ARG A 57 12.77 -10.80 2.60
CA ARG A 57 13.80 -11.29 3.52
C ARG A 57 13.24 -12.49 4.27
#